data_AF-A0A819FBE2-F1
#
_entry.id   AF-A0A819FBE2-F1
#
_cell.length_a   1.000
_cell.length_b   1.000
_cell.length_c   1.000
_cell.angle_alpha   90.00
_cell.angle_beta   90.00
_cell.angle_gamma   90.00
#
_symmetry.space_group_name_H-M   'P 1'
#
loop_
_entity.id
_entity.type
_entity.pdbx_description
1 polymer ?
#
loop_
_entity_poly.entity_id
_entity_poly.type
_entity_poly.pdbx_seq_one_letter_code
_entity_poly.pdbx_strand_id
1 'polypeptide(L)'
;MYSISQYIVINICCHCHQGWSGNRCDIYNHCHCYSGFVCIGRGRKNIKPICLCQLGRIDSQCYISYLSCKIYPCQNRGIYIPLDDKILYRRCICSEEYFGVHCEYHSSQINIVINQTIFKPSSSILLHLITLYENKSHEHRTYLKHIHLYQANLIVYHPRHFLPSMGFIEIFDNEKMKSNYYLSLLILIKPMKNEILFVKQDECCKHIRDYLMKQ
;
A
#
# COMPACT_ATOMS: atom_id res chain seq x y z
N MET A 1 40.40 -12.00 -51.22
CA MET A 1 41.41 -12.80 -50.51
C MET A 1 40.68 -13.84 -49.68
N TYR A 2 41.08 -15.10 -49.85
CA TYR A 2 40.34 -16.30 -49.46
C TYR A 2 40.24 -16.53 -47.95
N SER A 3 39.11 -17.10 -47.49
CA SER A 3 39.17 -18.33 -46.70
C SER A 3 37.88 -19.13 -46.86
N ILE A 4 38.05 -20.41 -47.17
CA ILE A 4 37.00 -21.40 -47.44
C ILE A 4 36.59 -22.02 -46.09
N SER A 5 35.29 -22.20 -45.85
CA SER A 5 34.85 -23.29 -44.98
C SER A 5 33.53 -23.88 -45.47
N GLN A 6 33.67 -25.13 -45.96
CA GLN A 6 32.76 -26.26 -46.03
C GLN A 6 31.24 -26.04 -46.15
N TYR A 7 30.69 -26.67 -47.20
CA TYR A 7 29.27 -26.97 -47.36
C TYR A 7 28.75 -27.86 -46.22
N ILE A 8 27.83 -27.31 -45.42
CA ILE A 8 26.78 -28.05 -44.74
C ILE A 8 25.48 -27.37 -45.16
N VAL A 9 24.53 -28.13 -45.71
CA VAL A 9 23.20 -27.62 -46.07
C VAL A 9 22.49 -27.22 -44.78
N ILE A 10 22.51 -25.92 -44.47
CA ILE A 10 21.73 -25.31 -43.40
C ILE A 10 20.98 -24.18 -44.09
N ASN A 11 19.65 -24.17 -44.00
CA ASN A 11 18.83 -23.03 -44.44
C ASN A 11 19.49 -21.73 -43.95
N ILE A 12 20.04 -20.93 -44.87
CA ILE A 12 20.75 -19.71 -44.54
C ILE A 12 19.70 -18.69 -44.08
N CYS A 13 19.49 -18.60 -42.78
CA CYS A 13 18.69 -17.55 -42.18
C CYS A 13 19.53 -16.26 -42.11
N CYS A 14 19.17 -15.26 -42.90
CA CYS A 14 19.79 -13.94 -42.81
C CYS A 14 19.29 -13.19 -41.57
N HIS A 15 20.21 -12.69 -40.74
CA HIS A 15 19.86 -11.72 -39.70
C HIS A 15 19.91 -10.32 -40.30
N CYS A 16 18.75 -9.70 -40.49
CA CYS A 16 18.65 -8.38 -41.12
C CYS A 16 18.93 -7.26 -40.13
N HIS A 17 19.58 -6.20 -40.61
CA HIS A 17 19.71 -4.94 -39.87
C HIS A 17 18.33 -4.29 -39.61
N GLN A 18 18.26 -3.41 -38.61
CA GLN A 18 17.02 -2.74 -38.23
C GLN A 18 16.34 -2.08 -39.45
N GLY A 19 15.04 -2.37 -39.60
CA GLY A 19 14.22 -1.87 -40.72
C GLY A 19 14.29 -2.70 -42.01
N TRP A 20 15.14 -3.71 -42.08
CA TRP A 20 15.24 -4.61 -43.24
C TRP A 20 14.62 -5.97 -42.96
N SER A 21 14.07 -6.61 -44.01
CA SER A 21 13.41 -7.91 -43.92
C SER A 21 13.44 -8.66 -45.26
N GLY A 22 12.93 -9.88 -45.28
CA GLY A 22 12.96 -10.77 -46.45
C GLY A 22 14.08 -11.80 -46.35
N ASN A 23 14.03 -12.84 -47.18
CA ASN A 23 14.98 -13.95 -47.13
C ASN A 23 16.43 -13.50 -47.42
N ARG A 24 16.59 -12.33 -48.05
CA ARG A 24 17.89 -11.69 -48.37
C ARG A 24 18.03 -10.28 -47.77
N CYS A 25 17.17 -9.90 -46.83
CA CYS A 25 17.16 -8.55 -46.24
C CYS A 25 17.02 -7.42 -47.27
N ASP A 26 16.27 -7.68 -48.35
CA ASP A 26 16.08 -6.82 -49.51
C ASP A 26 14.82 -5.95 -49.43
N ILE A 27 13.98 -6.15 -48.41
CA ILE A 27 12.74 -5.40 -48.21
C ILE A 27 12.95 -4.36 -47.11
N TYR A 28 12.99 -3.09 -47.49
CA TYR A 28 13.01 -1.96 -46.57
C TYR A 28 11.61 -1.69 -46.00
N ASN A 29 11.52 -1.53 -44.68
CA ASN A 29 10.32 -1.13 -43.97
C ASN A 29 10.53 0.27 -43.38
N HIS A 30 9.58 1.18 -43.63
CA HIS A 30 9.57 2.49 -42.99
C HIS A 30 9.30 2.33 -41.49
N CYS A 31 10.36 2.38 -40.68
CA CYS A 31 10.29 2.22 -39.23
C CYS A 31 10.11 3.57 -38.55
N HIS A 32 9.02 3.71 -37.79
CA HIS A 32 8.73 4.89 -36.97
C HIS A 32 8.85 4.55 -35.48
N CYS A 33 9.71 3.60 -35.10
CA CYS A 33 9.95 3.30 -33.69
C CYS A 33 10.72 4.44 -33.01
N TYR A 34 10.47 4.66 -31.73
CA TYR A 34 11.27 5.58 -30.92
C TYR A 34 12.76 5.19 -30.94
N SER A 35 13.63 6.20 -30.94
CA SER A 35 15.08 6.04 -31.08
C SER A 35 15.66 5.01 -30.09
N GLY A 36 16.37 4.01 -30.62
CA GLY A 36 17.02 2.95 -29.84
C GLY A 36 16.21 1.65 -29.66
N PHE A 37 14.96 1.55 -30.15
CA PHE A 37 14.18 0.31 -30.09
C PHE A 37 14.25 -0.52 -31.37
N VAL A 38 14.11 -1.85 -31.22
CA VAL A 38 14.27 -2.80 -32.34
C VAL A 38 13.01 -2.80 -33.20
N CYS A 39 13.19 -2.51 -34.49
CA CYS A 39 12.15 -2.61 -35.50
C CYS A 39 12.27 -3.95 -36.25
N ILE A 40 11.18 -4.72 -36.29
CA ILE A 40 11.09 -6.00 -37.02
C ILE A 40 10.12 -5.87 -38.19
N GLY A 41 10.64 -6.03 -39.40
CA GLY A 41 9.82 -6.12 -40.62
C GLY A 41 9.16 -7.50 -40.76
N ARG A 42 7.92 -7.54 -41.26
CA ARG A 42 7.14 -8.80 -41.38
C ARG A 42 7.30 -9.52 -42.73
N GLY A 43 8.48 -9.43 -43.34
CA GLY A 43 8.89 -10.24 -44.52
C GLY A 43 8.05 -10.07 -45.79
N ARG A 44 7.11 -9.11 -45.83
CA ARG A 44 6.23 -8.81 -46.96
C ARG A 44 6.09 -7.29 -47.11
N LYS A 45 6.05 -6.82 -48.36
CA LYS A 45 5.75 -5.41 -48.66
C LYS A 45 4.33 -5.08 -48.18
N ASN A 46 4.13 -3.85 -47.68
CA ASN A 46 2.85 -3.29 -47.20
C ASN A 46 2.30 -3.82 -45.87
N ILE A 47 3.09 -4.55 -45.08
CA ILE A 47 2.71 -4.88 -43.70
C ILE A 47 3.43 -3.94 -42.75
N LYS A 48 2.69 -3.37 -41.78
CA LYS A 48 3.29 -2.50 -40.76
C LYS A 48 4.35 -3.27 -39.96
N PRO A 49 5.57 -2.73 -39.82
CA PRO A 49 6.59 -3.34 -38.99
C PRO A 49 6.19 -3.30 -37.51
N ILE A 50 6.78 -4.18 -36.71
CA ILE A 50 6.55 -4.25 -35.26
C ILE A 50 7.73 -3.60 -34.55
N CYS A 51 7.45 -2.68 -33.62
CA CYS A 51 8.46 -2.18 -32.69
C CYS A 51 8.48 -3.08 -31.45
N LEU A 52 9.66 -3.60 -31.08
CA LEU A 52 9.87 -4.29 -29.82
C LEU A 52 10.21 -3.26 -28.74
N CYS A 53 9.22 -2.93 -27.91
CA CYS A 53 9.39 -2.02 -26.79
C CYS A 53 10.07 -2.72 -25.61
N GLN A 54 11.04 -2.05 -24.98
CA GLN A 54 11.53 -2.48 -23.67
C GLN A 54 10.44 -2.27 -22.61
N LEU A 55 10.60 -2.94 -21.47
CA LEU A 55 9.68 -2.83 -20.33
C LEU A 55 9.41 -1.36 -19.98
N GLY A 56 8.12 -1.02 -19.87
CA GLY A 56 7.68 0.34 -19.54
C GLY A 56 7.44 1.27 -20.73
N ARG A 57 7.26 0.76 -21.96
CA ARG A 57 6.66 1.51 -23.09
C ARG A 57 5.53 0.73 -23.75
N ILE A 58 4.43 1.39 -24.11
CA ILE A 58 3.13 0.70 -24.32
C ILE A 58 2.53 0.92 -25.72
N ASP A 59 2.89 1.97 -26.45
CA ASP A 59 2.34 2.21 -27.78
C ASP A 59 3.09 1.43 -28.87
N SER A 60 2.42 1.24 -30.02
CA SER A 60 2.96 0.49 -31.17
C SER A 60 4.29 1.01 -31.75
N GLN A 61 4.68 2.23 -31.41
CA GLN A 61 5.91 2.89 -31.84
C GLN A 61 6.91 3.08 -30.68
N CYS A 62 6.56 2.67 -29.46
CA CYS A 62 7.34 2.86 -28.25
C CYS A 62 7.67 4.34 -27.93
N TYR A 63 6.87 5.32 -28.35
CA TYR A 63 7.05 6.73 -27.92
C TYR A 63 6.56 6.97 -26.50
N ILE A 64 5.53 6.25 -26.06
CA ILE A 64 4.85 6.45 -24.78
C ILE A 64 5.55 5.62 -23.71
N SER A 65 6.20 6.30 -22.76
CA SER A 65 6.68 5.66 -21.55
C SER A 65 5.57 5.50 -20.52
N TYR A 66 5.51 4.35 -19.86
CA TYR A 66 4.70 4.09 -18.67
C TYR A 66 4.98 5.13 -17.57
N LEU A 67 6.21 5.64 -17.48
CA LEU A 67 6.59 6.71 -16.55
C LEU A 67 5.90 8.04 -16.88
N SER A 68 5.56 8.28 -18.15
CA SER A 68 4.82 9.47 -18.58
C SER A 68 3.33 9.40 -18.21
N CYS A 69 2.83 8.21 -17.87
CA CYS A 69 1.50 8.01 -17.26
C CYS A 69 1.52 8.13 -15.73
N LYS A 70 2.59 8.65 -15.11
CA LYS A 70 2.62 8.96 -13.67
C LYS A 70 1.74 10.18 -13.36
N ILE A 71 0.44 9.96 -13.31
CA ILE A 71 -0.34 10.58 -12.25
C ILE A 71 0.22 9.96 -10.98
N TYR A 72 0.93 10.69 -10.11
CA TYR A 72 1.26 10.19 -8.78
C TYR A 72 -0.06 9.88 -8.10
N PRO A 73 -0.47 8.60 -8.00
CA PRO A 73 -1.84 8.31 -7.57
C PRO A 73 -1.94 8.53 -6.06
N CYS A 74 -0.84 8.37 -5.32
CA CYS A 74 -0.83 8.48 -3.88
C CYS A 74 -0.29 9.85 -3.44
N GLN A 75 -1.11 10.59 -2.70
CA GLN A 75 -0.78 11.84 -2.04
C GLN A 75 -0.09 11.57 -0.69
N ASN A 76 0.37 12.62 -0.01
CA ASN A 76 0.86 12.57 1.38
C ASN A 76 1.89 11.47 1.67
N ARG A 77 2.84 11.29 0.74
CA ARG A 77 3.91 10.28 0.82
C ARG A 77 3.40 8.82 0.86
N GLY A 78 2.19 8.58 0.36
CA GLY A 78 1.66 7.24 0.18
C GLY A 78 2.48 6.42 -0.81
N ILE A 79 2.63 5.12 -0.53
CA ILE A 79 3.38 4.18 -1.37
C ILE A 79 2.42 3.59 -2.39
N TYR A 80 2.71 3.79 -3.67
CA TYR A 80 1.97 3.16 -4.75
C TYR A 80 2.40 1.70 -4.92
N ILE A 81 1.44 0.77 -4.84
CA ILE A 81 1.67 -0.63 -5.20
C ILE A 81 1.16 -0.86 -6.63
N PRO A 82 2.03 -1.11 -7.62
CA PRO A 82 1.59 -1.63 -8.90
C PRO A 82 1.14 -3.09 -8.71
N LEU A 83 -0.17 -3.34 -8.77
CA LEU A 83 -0.69 -4.71 -8.90
C LEU A 83 -0.67 -5.11 -10.39
N ASP A 84 -0.44 -6.39 -10.63
CA ASP A 84 -0.32 -7.01 -11.96
C ASP A 84 -1.50 -6.64 -12.89
N ASP A 85 -1.25 -6.52 -14.19
CA ASP A 85 -2.11 -5.86 -15.20
C ASP A 85 -3.52 -6.45 -15.32
N LYS A 86 -3.80 -7.59 -14.69
CA LYS A 86 -5.11 -8.27 -14.66
C LYS A 86 -6.06 -7.75 -13.59
N ILE A 87 -5.61 -6.95 -12.62
CA ILE A 87 -6.46 -6.42 -11.54
C ILE A 87 -6.29 -4.90 -11.48
N LEU A 88 -7.25 -4.18 -12.08
CA LEU A 88 -7.32 -2.71 -12.18
C LEU A 88 -7.39 -1.94 -10.84
N TYR A 89 -7.18 -2.58 -9.69
CA TYR A 89 -7.23 -1.92 -8.38
C TYR A 89 -5.86 -1.38 -7.98
N ARG A 90 -5.50 -0.22 -8.54
CA ARG A 90 -4.46 0.65 -8.00
C ARG A 90 -4.75 0.93 -6.52
N ARG A 91 -3.88 0.50 -5.60
CA ARG A 91 -4.03 0.76 -4.15
C ARG A 91 -2.82 1.51 -3.61
N CYS A 92 -3.09 2.61 -2.92
CA CYS A 92 -2.09 3.32 -2.14
C CYS A 92 -1.99 2.72 -0.73
N ILE A 93 -0.76 2.53 -0.24
CA ILE A 93 -0.49 2.35 1.18
C ILE A 93 -0.29 3.73 1.77
N CYS A 94 -1.15 4.14 2.69
CA CYS A 94 -1.04 5.42 3.38
C CYS A 94 -0.19 5.30 4.64
N SER A 95 0.53 6.37 4.97
CA SER A 95 1.09 6.55 6.32
C SER A 95 -0.03 6.65 7.36
N GLU A 96 0.24 6.35 8.63
CA GLU A 96 -0.78 6.30 9.70
C GLU A 96 -1.66 7.57 9.78
N GLU A 97 -1.06 8.74 9.52
CA GLU A 97 -1.71 10.06 9.55
C GLU A 97 -2.75 10.31 8.44
N TYR A 98 -2.78 9.47 7.40
CA TYR A 98 -3.61 9.70 6.22
C TYR A 98 -4.40 8.45 5.82
N PHE A 99 -5.53 8.67 5.15
CA PHE A 99 -6.38 7.62 4.60
C PHE A 99 -7.08 8.06 3.32
N GLY A 100 -7.78 7.13 2.67
CA GLY A 100 -8.43 7.34 1.38
C GLY A 100 -7.82 6.47 0.29
N VAL A 101 -8.39 6.51 -0.91
CA VAL A 101 -7.92 5.70 -2.04
C VAL A 101 -6.54 6.17 -2.51
N HIS A 102 -6.30 7.47 -2.35
CA HIS A 102 -5.11 8.18 -2.77
C HIS A 102 -4.38 8.81 -1.57
N CYS A 103 -4.69 8.39 -0.33
CA CYS A 103 -4.16 8.99 0.90
C CYS A 103 -4.44 10.49 1.01
N GLU A 104 -5.58 10.93 0.49
CA GLU A 104 -5.97 12.33 0.35
C GLU A 104 -6.55 12.95 1.63
N TYR A 105 -6.99 12.12 2.59
CA TYR A 105 -7.66 12.57 3.81
C TYR A 105 -6.77 12.40 5.03
N HIS A 106 -6.89 13.33 5.99
CA HIS A 106 -6.18 13.26 7.26
C HIS A 106 -6.95 12.40 8.26
N SER A 107 -6.29 11.40 8.83
CA SER A 107 -6.82 10.56 9.90
C SER A 107 -7.12 11.39 11.15
N SER A 108 -8.15 10.99 11.88
CA SER A 108 -8.43 11.47 13.23
C SER A 108 -7.35 10.99 14.21
N GLN A 109 -7.06 11.79 15.23
CA GLN A 109 -5.94 11.57 16.14
C GLN A 109 -6.41 11.39 17.59
N ILE A 110 -5.91 10.33 18.22
CA ILE A 110 -6.10 10.05 19.65
C ILE A 110 -4.74 10.16 20.33
N ASN A 111 -4.61 11.10 21.25
CA ASN A 111 -3.42 11.25 22.09
C ASN A 111 -3.70 10.63 23.46
N ILE A 112 -3.02 9.54 23.79
CA ILE A 112 -3.22 8.79 25.02
C ILE A 112 -2.09 9.16 25.97
N VAL A 113 -2.44 9.75 27.10
CA VAL A 113 -1.54 10.09 28.20
C VAL A 113 -1.76 9.06 29.30
N ILE A 114 -0.73 8.28 29.59
CA ILE A 114 -0.80 7.18 30.57
C ILE A 114 -0.11 7.60 31.85
N ASN A 115 -0.81 7.47 32.98
CA ASN A 115 -0.18 7.71 34.27
C ASN A 115 0.80 6.58 34.61
N GLN A 116 2.05 6.96 34.89
CA GLN A 116 3.16 6.04 35.20
C GLN A 116 2.91 5.20 36.46
N THR A 117 1.94 5.56 37.30
CA THR A 117 1.56 4.77 38.49
C THR A 117 0.77 3.50 38.14
N ILE A 118 0.13 3.46 36.98
CA ILE A 118 -0.72 2.34 36.52
C ILE A 118 0.10 1.37 35.67
N PHE A 119 1.21 1.84 35.13
CA PHE A 119 1.91 1.19 34.03
C PHE A 119 3.39 1.00 34.35
N LYS A 120 3.86 -0.24 34.23
CA LYS A 120 5.29 -0.56 34.31
C LYS A 120 5.94 -0.36 32.93
N PRO A 121 7.00 0.45 32.79
CA PRO A 121 7.66 0.70 31.51
C PRO A 121 8.15 -0.60 30.84
N SER A 122 8.11 -0.63 29.50
CA SER A 122 8.33 -1.80 28.64
C SER A 122 7.17 -2.81 28.62
N SER A 123 5.93 -2.32 28.50
CA SER A 123 4.78 -3.20 28.24
C SER A 123 4.07 -2.82 26.93
N SER A 124 3.34 -3.79 26.39
CA SER A 124 2.46 -3.61 25.23
C SER A 124 1.04 -3.32 25.68
N ILE A 125 0.37 -2.41 24.98
CA ILE A 125 -1.06 -2.15 25.15
C ILE A 125 -1.81 -2.46 23.86
N LEU A 126 -3.05 -2.89 24.01
CA LEU A 126 -4.01 -2.98 22.91
C LEU A 126 -5.05 -1.88 23.06
N LEU A 127 -5.26 -1.10 22.02
CA LEU A 127 -6.34 -0.12 21.94
C LEU A 127 -7.43 -0.67 21.02
N HIS A 128 -8.58 -0.98 21.60
CA HIS A 128 -9.77 -1.44 20.90
C HIS A 128 -10.68 -0.27 20.60
N LEU A 129 -10.85 0.06 19.34
CA LEU A 129 -11.70 1.15 18.86
C LEU A 129 -12.95 0.59 18.19
N ILE A 130 -14.12 1.03 18.64
CA ILE A 130 -15.42 0.56 18.16
C ILE A 130 -16.20 1.76 17.60
N THR A 131 -16.51 1.70 16.31
CA THR A 131 -17.40 2.65 15.65
C THR A 131 -18.77 2.02 15.48
N LEU A 132 -19.76 2.61 16.15
CA LEU A 132 -21.15 2.17 16.06
C LEU A 132 -21.79 2.73 14.80
N TYR A 133 -22.66 1.92 14.20
CA TYR A 133 -23.46 2.28 13.04
C TYR A 133 -24.85 1.71 13.25
N GLU A 134 -25.89 2.46 12.86
CA GLU A 134 -27.27 2.03 13.07
C GLU A 134 -27.68 0.91 12.09
N ASN A 135 -27.28 1.01 10.83
CA ASN A 135 -27.80 0.17 9.74
C ASN A 135 -26.75 -0.78 9.11
N LYS A 136 -25.63 -1.00 9.79
CA LYS A 136 -24.59 -1.95 9.36
C LYS A 136 -23.82 -2.47 10.56
N SER A 137 -23.04 -3.53 10.34
CA SER A 137 -22.16 -4.06 11.36
C SER A 137 -21.24 -2.98 11.92
N HIS A 138 -21.09 -2.98 13.24
CA HIS A 138 -20.14 -2.11 13.92
C HIS A 138 -18.71 -2.44 13.48
N GLU A 139 -17.88 -1.42 13.37
CA GLU A 139 -16.48 -1.58 12.98
C GLU A 139 -15.62 -1.64 14.25
N HIS A 140 -14.89 -2.73 14.41
CA HIS A 140 -13.93 -2.92 15.50
C HIS A 140 -12.51 -2.97 14.94
N ARG A 141 -11.61 -2.16 15.52
CA ARG A 141 -10.18 -2.15 15.19
C ARG A 141 -9.35 -2.23 16.46
N THR A 142 -8.34 -3.08 16.47
CA THR A 142 -7.38 -3.18 17.56
C THR A 142 -6.00 -2.67 17.12
N TYR A 143 -5.40 -1.78 17.89
CA TYR A 143 -4.05 -1.27 17.67
C TYR A 143 -3.13 -1.75 18.78
N LEU A 144 -2.04 -2.42 18.42
CA LEU A 144 -0.95 -2.74 19.33
C LEU A 144 0.02 -1.57 19.39
N LYS A 145 0.26 -1.03 20.59
CA LYS A 145 1.31 -0.02 20.82
C LYS A 145 2.24 -0.48 21.93
N HIS A 146 3.54 -0.34 21.70
CA HIS A 146 4.57 -0.63 22.69
C HIS A 146 4.94 0.65 23.42
N ILE A 147 5.05 0.59 24.75
CA ILE A 147 5.43 1.75 25.57
C ILE A 147 6.87 1.56 26.03
N HIS A 148 7.73 2.45 25.57
CA HIS A 148 9.14 2.47 25.95
C HIS A 148 9.37 3.13 27.32
N LEU A 149 10.53 2.86 27.91
CA LEU A 149 11.02 3.58 29.10
C LEU A 149 10.97 5.09 28.84
N TYR A 150 10.34 5.83 29.76
CA TYR A 150 10.13 7.30 29.73
C TYR A 150 9.09 7.83 28.74
N GLN A 151 8.38 6.97 28.00
CA GLN A 151 7.28 7.42 27.15
C GLN A 151 5.98 7.50 27.95
N ALA A 152 5.49 8.73 28.20
CA ALA A 152 4.21 8.97 28.89
C ALA A 152 3.02 9.15 27.93
N ASN A 153 3.29 9.41 26.65
CA ASN A 153 2.30 9.79 25.65
C ASN A 153 2.39 8.87 24.42
N LEU A 154 1.24 8.42 23.93
CA LEU A 154 1.09 7.63 22.71
C LEU A 154 0.15 8.35 21.76
N ILE A 155 0.45 8.30 20.47
CA ILE A 155 -0.44 8.82 19.42
C ILE A 155 -0.94 7.64 18.60
N VAL A 156 -2.26 7.59 18.40
CA VAL A 156 -2.92 6.63 17.53
C VAL A 156 -3.76 7.37 16.51
N TYR A 157 -3.62 6.98 15.25
CA TYR A 157 -4.39 7.52 14.15
C TYR A 157 -5.51 6.56 13.74
N HIS A 158 -6.72 7.08 13.68
CA HIS A 158 -7.89 6.35 13.21
C HIS A 158 -8.24 6.83 11.79
N PRO A 159 -8.22 5.93 10.77
CA PRO A 159 -8.31 6.27 9.35
C PRO A 159 -9.74 6.61 8.91
N ARG A 160 -10.32 7.59 9.58
CA ARG A 160 -11.64 8.20 9.36
C ARG A 160 -11.53 9.68 9.71
N HIS A 161 -12.50 10.45 9.23
CA HIS A 161 -12.61 11.87 9.54
C HIS A 161 -12.89 12.16 11.02
N PHE A 162 -13.53 11.21 11.71
CA PHE A 162 -14.01 11.36 13.07
C PHE A 162 -13.58 10.18 13.93
N LEU A 163 -13.42 10.46 15.21
CA LEU A 163 -13.10 9.49 16.23
C LEU A 163 -14.20 8.42 16.37
N PRO A 164 -13.82 7.20 16.82
CA PRO A 164 -14.76 6.11 17.03
C PRO A 164 -15.71 6.42 18.20
N SER A 165 -16.86 5.75 18.21
CA SER A 165 -17.89 5.92 19.25
C SER A 165 -17.38 5.51 20.63
N MET A 166 -16.56 4.46 20.71
CA MET A 166 -16.02 3.91 21.95
C MET A 166 -14.58 3.45 21.78
N GLY A 167 -13.80 3.48 22.86
CA GLY A 167 -12.43 2.99 22.89
C GLY A 167 -12.02 2.40 24.23
N PHE A 168 -11.48 1.18 24.21
CA PHE A 168 -10.95 0.48 25.38
C PHE A 168 -9.44 0.29 25.26
N ILE A 169 -8.73 0.48 26.37
CA ILE A 169 -7.31 0.14 26.47
C ILE A 169 -7.18 -1.12 27.30
N GLU A 170 -6.62 -2.15 26.71
CA GLU A 170 -6.22 -3.39 27.37
C GLU A 170 -4.72 -3.32 27.69
N ILE A 171 -4.39 -3.55 28.95
CA ILE A 171 -3.02 -3.59 29.46
C ILE A 171 -2.80 -4.96 30.09
N PHE A 172 -1.83 -5.69 29.57
CA PHE A 172 -1.46 -6.99 30.12
C PHE A 172 -0.53 -6.81 31.33
N ASP A 173 -1.00 -7.18 32.52
CA ASP A 173 -0.20 -7.26 33.73
C ASP A 173 0.54 -8.61 33.74
N ASN A 174 1.84 -8.56 33.41
CA ASN A 174 2.71 -9.74 33.38
C ASN A 174 2.82 -10.43 34.74
N GLU A 175 2.80 -9.68 35.85
CA GLU A 175 2.98 -10.24 37.19
C GLU A 175 1.76 -11.01 37.65
N LYS A 176 0.57 -10.50 37.31
CA LYS A 176 -0.70 -11.15 37.63
C LYS A 176 -1.19 -12.10 36.53
N MET A 177 -0.46 -12.18 35.41
CA MET A 177 -0.84 -12.85 34.16
C MET A 177 -2.29 -12.55 33.75
N LYS A 178 -2.68 -11.27 33.80
CA LYS A 178 -4.08 -10.83 33.59
C LYS A 178 -4.14 -9.50 32.83
N SER A 179 -5.12 -9.39 31.94
CA SER A 179 -5.43 -8.12 31.28
C SER A 179 -6.33 -7.24 32.13
N ASN A 180 -5.97 -5.97 32.26
CA ASN A 180 -6.81 -4.91 32.83
C ASN A 180 -7.36 -4.04 31.69
N TYR A 181 -8.64 -3.73 31.76
CA TYR A 181 -9.34 -2.94 30.75
C TYR A 181 -9.70 -1.57 31.31
N TYR A 182 -9.47 -0.53 30.52
CA TYR A 182 -9.77 0.86 30.85
C TYR A 182 -10.67 1.42 29.76
N LEU A 183 -11.85 1.94 30.12
CA LEU A 183 -12.67 2.69 29.18
C LEU A 183 -11.99 4.05 29.00
N SER A 184 -11.43 4.26 27.82
CA SER A 184 -10.60 5.42 27.53
C SER A 184 -11.32 6.47 26.70
N LEU A 185 -12.34 6.07 25.93
CA LEU A 185 -13.02 6.96 24.99
C LEU A 185 -14.50 6.60 24.91
N LEU A 186 -15.37 7.60 25.04
CA LEU A 186 -16.81 7.47 24.85
C LEU A 186 -17.37 8.76 24.23
N ILE A 187 -17.59 8.74 22.91
CA ILE A 187 -18.14 9.87 22.16
C ILE A 187 -19.57 9.52 21.75
N LEU A 188 -20.55 10.12 22.43
CA LEU A 188 -21.97 9.82 22.21
C LEU A 188 -22.72 10.87 21.38
N ILE A 189 -22.17 12.08 21.20
CA ILE A 189 -23.01 13.23 20.82
C ILE A 189 -22.46 14.07 19.66
N LYS A 190 -21.13 14.19 19.47
CA LYS A 190 -20.56 15.00 18.39
C LYS A 190 -19.33 14.35 17.74
N PRO A 191 -19.22 14.37 16.41
CA PRO A 191 -18.04 13.87 15.71
C PRO A 191 -16.83 14.77 16.01
N MET A 192 -15.84 14.22 16.73
CA MET A 192 -14.58 14.92 17.04
C MET A 192 -13.47 14.38 16.16
N LYS A 193 -12.51 15.25 15.79
CA LYS A 193 -11.36 14.86 14.97
C LYS A 193 -10.14 14.49 15.81
N ASN A 194 -9.95 15.18 16.94
CA ASN A 194 -8.79 15.03 17.80
C ASN A 194 -9.25 14.98 19.26
N GLU A 195 -8.64 14.10 20.07
CA GLU A 195 -8.93 14.00 21.50
C GLU A 195 -7.69 13.58 22.29
N ILE A 196 -7.61 14.07 23.54
CA ILE A 196 -6.58 13.69 24.50
C ILE A 196 -7.24 12.86 25.59
N LEU A 197 -6.76 11.63 25.77
CA LEU A 197 -7.27 10.66 26.72
C LEU A 197 -6.29 10.51 27.86
N PHE A 198 -6.77 10.70 29.09
CA PHE A 198 -5.98 10.50 30.30
C PHE A 198 -6.38 9.19 30.94
N VAL A 199 -5.52 8.17 30.90
CA VAL A 199 -5.83 6.87 31.51
C VAL A 199 -5.52 6.94 33.00
N LYS A 200 -6.56 6.84 33.84
CA LYS A 200 -6.45 6.86 35.30
C LYS A 200 -6.79 5.51 35.92
N GLN A 201 -6.27 5.24 37.13
CA GLN A 201 -6.47 3.97 37.85
C GLN A 201 -7.97 3.74 38.14
N ASP A 202 -8.70 4.83 38.37
CA ASP A 202 -10.12 4.83 38.75
C ASP A 202 -11.06 4.50 37.58
N GLU A 203 -10.57 4.58 36.34
CA GLU A 203 -11.33 4.26 35.12
C GLU A 203 -11.19 2.77 34.72
N CYS A 204 -10.58 1.97 35.59
CA CYS A 204 -10.44 0.53 35.42
C CYS A 204 -11.81 -0.17 35.44
N CYS A 205 -12.18 -0.78 34.32
CA CYS A 205 -13.45 -1.49 34.15
C CYS A 205 -13.40 -2.90 34.75
N LYS A 206 -13.50 -3.00 36.08
CA LYS A 206 -13.40 -4.28 36.82
C LYS A 206 -14.41 -5.34 36.35
N HIS A 207 -15.59 -4.92 35.90
CA HIS A 207 -16.71 -5.80 35.52
C HIS A 207 -16.51 -6.53 34.18
N ILE A 208 -15.70 -6.01 33.25
CA ILE A 208 -15.47 -6.67 31.94
C ILE A 208 -14.83 -8.04 32.14
N ARG A 209 -13.96 -8.17 33.15
CA ARG A 209 -13.34 -9.43 33.53
C ARG A 209 -14.35 -10.50 33.95
N ASP A 210 -15.37 -10.11 34.70
CA ASP A 210 -16.36 -11.03 35.24
C ASP A 210 -17.30 -11.56 34.14
N TYR A 211 -17.38 -10.87 33.00
CA TYR A 211 -18.10 -11.31 31.81
C TYR A 211 -17.27 -12.29 30.96
N LEU A 212 -15.98 -12.02 30.75
CA LEU A 212 -15.09 -12.88 29.95
C LEU A 212 -14.81 -14.25 30.61
N MET A 213 -14.88 -14.34 31.94
CA MET A 213 -14.71 -15.61 32.68
C MET A 213 -15.95 -16.51 32.67
N LYS A 214 -17.07 -16.05 32.08
CA LYS A 214 -18.35 -16.79 32.00
C LYS A 214 -18.64 -17.37 30.61
N GLN A 215 -17.75 -17.18 29.63
CA GLN A 215 -17.78 -17.83 28.32
C GLN A 215 -16.78 -18.99 28.31
#